data_AF-A0A8D8LI28-F1
#
_entry.id   AF-A0A8D8LI28-F1
#
_cell.length_a   1.000
_cell.length_b   1.000
_cell.length_c   1.000
_cell.angle_alpha   90.00
_cell.angle_beta   90.00
_cell.angle_gamma   90.00
#
_symmetry.space_group_name_H-M   'P 1'
#
loop_
_entity.id
_entity.type
_entity.pdbx_description
1 polymer ?
#
loop_
_entity_poly.entity_id
_entity_poly.type
_entity_poly.pdbx_seq_one_letter_code
_entity_poly.pdbx_strand_id
1 'polypeptide(L)'
;MYKYPTEPLPIFEEAAKEVADEVTSPRPEGEEKVEDIQIMLSSDAIPDNLRNLKTEIVSKLVKLPGIIVSASAIRAKATNISIQCRTCRNIIPNLPVKPGLEGYALPTKCNTEQAVY
;
A
#
# COMPACT_ATOMS: atom_id res chain seq x y z
N MET A 1 10.37 -11.35 6.97
CA MET A 1 10.24 -9.92 7.29
C MET A 1 11.54 -9.12 7.25
N TYR A 2 12.64 -9.52 7.90
CA TYR A 2 13.83 -8.65 8.04
C TYR A 2 14.63 -8.35 6.75
N LYS A 3 14.59 -9.22 5.74
CA LYS A 3 15.37 -9.03 4.48
C LYS A 3 14.60 -8.24 3.43
N TYR A 4 13.32 -8.58 3.24
CA TYR A 4 12.41 -7.94 2.30
C TYR A 4 11.09 -7.72 3.05
N PRO A 5 10.88 -6.57 3.69
CA PRO A 5 9.67 -6.32 4.48
C PRO A 5 8.45 -6.02 3.61
N THR A 6 8.65 -5.50 2.40
CA THR A 6 7.60 -5.09 1.47
C THR A 6 6.79 -6.24 0.87
N GLU A 7 7.36 -7.44 0.81
CA GLU A 7 6.70 -8.64 0.27
C GLU A 7 5.77 -9.35 1.28
N PRO A 8 6.21 -9.65 2.53
CA PRO A 8 5.36 -10.35 3.48
C PRO A 8 4.30 -9.47 4.16
N LEU A 9 4.46 -8.14 4.16
CA LEU A 9 3.50 -7.24 4.82
C LEU A 9 2.10 -7.30 4.17
N PRO A 10 1.95 -7.13 2.84
CA PRO A 10 0.65 -7.24 2.18
C PRO A 10 0.00 -8.62 2.36
N ILE A 11 0.80 -9.69 2.31
CA ILE A 11 0.33 -11.07 2.53
C ILE A 11 -0.21 -11.22 3.96
N PHE A 12 0.44 -10.58 4.93
CA PHE A 12 -0.02 -10.61 6.31
C PHE A 12 -1.32 -9.81 6.50
N GLU A 13 -1.45 -8.66 5.84
CA GLU A 13 -2.70 -7.86 5.86
C GLU A 13 -3.87 -8.62 5.22
N GLU A 14 -3.63 -9.34 4.11
CA GLU A 14 -4.60 -10.21 3.46
C GLU A 14 -5.03 -11.36 4.40
N ALA A 15 -4.06 -12.08 4.98
CA ALA A 15 -4.36 -13.15 5.92
C ALA A 15 -5.10 -12.66 7.18
N ALA A 16 -4.77 -11.47 7.68
CA ALA A 16 -5.46 -10.85 8.81
C ALA A 16 -6.92 -10.53 8.45
N LYS A 17 -7.18 -10.07 7.21
CA LYS A 17 -8.51 -9.80 6.71
C LYS A 17 -9.36 -11.07 6.61
N GLU A 18 -8.80 -12.16 6.10
CA GLU A 18 -9.49 -13.47 6.02
C GLU A 18 -9.87 -13.98 7.41
N VAL A 19 -8.93 -13.98 8.35
CA VAL A 19 -9.19 -14.42 9.73
C VAL A 19 -10.21 -13.51 10.43
N ALA A 20 -10.11 -12.19 10.23
CA ALA A 20 -11.12 -11.27 10.76
C ALA A 20 -12.50 -11.56 10.19
N ASP A 21 -12.59 -12.01 8.93
CA ASP A 21 -13.86 -12.40 8.31
C ASP A 21 -14.51 -13.58 9.01
N GLU A 22 -13.75 -14.65 9.20
CA GLU A 22 -14.22 -15.85 9.89
C GLU A 22 -14.65 -15.55 11.33
N VAL A 23 -13.88 -14.73 12.06
CA VAL A 23 -14.11 -14.49 13.51
C VAL A 23 -15.28 -13.57 13.78
N THR A 24 -15.54 -12.59 12.90
CA THR A 24 -16.58 -11.57 13.17
C THR A 24 -17.91 -11.85 12.48
N SER A 25 -18.03 -12.98 11.78
CA SER A 25 -19.29 -13.44 11.21
C SER A 25 -20.19 -14.13 12.26
N PRO A 26 -21.51 -13.85 12.32
CA PRO A 26 -22.27 -12.91 11.50
C PRO A 26 -22.20 -11.47 12.03
N ARG A 27 -22.04 -10.51 11.12
CA ARG A 27 -22.00 -9.07 11.41
C ARG A 27 -23.40 -8.45 11.36
N PRO A 28 -23.62 -7.31 12.04
CA PRO A 28 -24.88 -6.58 11.96
C PRO A 28 -25.18 -6.08 10.54
N GLU A 29 -26.46 -5.88 10.24
CA GLU A 29 -26.92 -5.32 8.97
C GLU A 29 -26.26 -3.95 8.72
N GLY A 30 -25.66 -3.81 7.54
CA GLY A 30 -24.92 -2.60 7.14
C GLY A 30 -23.40 -2.70 7.26
N GLU A 31 -22.88 -3.70 7.99
CA GLU A 31 -21.43 -3.96 8.14
C GLU A 31 -21.04 -5.35 7.60
N GLU A 32 -21.72 -5.81 6.56
CA GLU A 32 -21.52 -7.16 6.02
C GLU A 32 -20.12 -7.38 5.42
N LYS A 33 -19.48 -6.30 4.93
CA LYS A 33 -18.16 -6.37 4.28
C LYS A 33 -17.05 -6.06 5.26
N VAL A 34 -15.99 -6.87 5.21
CA VAL A 34 -14.76 -6.60 5.96
C VAL A 34 -13.99 -5.47 5.29
N GLU A 35 -13.68 -4.46 6.08
CA GLU A 35 -12.76 -3.40 5.69
C GLU A 35 -11.31 -3.92 5.59
N ASP A 36 -10.45 -3.13 4.95
CA ASP A 36 -9.02 -3.46 4.87
C ASP A 36 -8.36 -3.27 6.24
N ILE A 37 -7.43 -4.18 6.57
CA ILE A 37 -6.74 -4.19 7.86
C ILE A 37 -5.30 -3.71 7.67
N GLN A 38 -4.92 -2.68 8.43
CA GLN A 38 -3.54 -2.19 8.47
C GLN A 38 -2.78 -2.84 9.63
N ILE A 39 -1.64 -3.48 9.32
CA ILE A 39 -0.81 -4.09 10.35
C ILE A 39 0.27 -3.10 10.82
N MET A 40 0.44 -3.02 12.15
CA MET A 40 1.51 -2.24 12.78
C MET A 40 2.46 -3.17 13.53
N LEU A 41 3.76 -2.99 13.31
CA LEU A 41 4.81 -3.75 13.98
C LEU A 41 5.48 -2.88 15.04
N SER A 42 5.69 -3.45 16.22
CA SER A 42 6.48 -2.85 17.29
C SER A 42 7.56 -3.82 17.75
N SER A 43 8.68 -3.30 18.23
CA SER A 43 9.80 -4.12 18.69
C SER A 43 10.55 -3.41 19.80
N ASP A 44 10.94 -4.17 20.82
CA ASP A 44 11.79 -3.72 21.94
C ASP A 44 13.29 -3.76 21.63
N ALA A 45 13.67 -3.99 20.36
CA ALA A 45 15.06 -3.94 19.94
C ALA A 45 15.74 -2.60 20.28
N ILE A 46 17.06 -2.63 20.47
CA ILE A 46 17.85 -1.42 20.71
C ILE A 46 17.79 -0.54 19.44
N PRO A 47 17.39 0.74 19.54
CA PRO A 47 17.28 1.61 18.39
C PRO A 47 18.65 2.08 17.88
N ASP A 48 18.79 2.22 16.57
CA ASP A 48 20.00 2.72 15.92
C ASP A 48 20.05 4.25 15.89
N ASN A 49 21.25 4.82 15.83
CA ASN A 49 21.40 6.27 15.66
C ASN A 49 21.03 6.68 14.22
N LEU A 50 20.32 7.80 14.05
CA LEU A 50 20.00 8.37 12.73
C LEU A 50 21.25 8.55 11.85
N ARG A 51 22.40 8.88 12.45
CA ARG A 51 23.69 9.06 11.74
C ARG A 51 24.27 7.76 11.18
N ASN A 52 23.77 6.60 11.60
CA ASN A 52 24.23 5.29 11.14
C ASN A 52 23.44 4.76 9.94
N LEU A 53 22.47 5.53 9.40
CA LEU A 53 21.77 5.17 8.18
C LEU A 53 22.68 5.24 6.96
N LYS A 54 23.19 4.08 6.54
CA LYS A 54 24.01 3.89 5.34
C LYS A 54 23.23 3.19 4.23
N THR A 55 23.80 3.18 3.02
CA THR A 55 23.21 2.55 1.83
C THR A 55 22.87 1.07 2.01
N GLU A 56 23.62 0.35 2.84
CA GLU A 56 23.38 -1.07 3.16
C GLU A 56 22.04 -1.33 3.89
N ILE A 57 21.45 -0.29 4.49
CA ILE A 57 20.23 -0.36 5.29
C ILE A 57 18.99 0.00 4.44
N VAL A 58 19.19 0.42 3.18
CA VAL A 58 18.09 0.72 2.24
C VAL A 58 17.19 -0.51 2.06
N SER A 59 15.88 -0.28 2.07
CA SER A 59 14.83 -1.31 1.94
C SER A 59 14.78 -2.34 3.08
N LYS A 60 15.35 -2.03 4.25
CA LYS A 60 15.25 -2.85 5.47
C LYS A 60 14.43 -2.15 6.56
N LEU A 61 13.89 -2.93 7.50
CA LEU A 61 13.24 -2.39 8.70
C LEU A 61 14.29 -1.81 9.65
N VAL A 62 14.06 -0.59 10.12
CA VAL A 62 14.93 0.12 11.06
C VAL A 62 14.11 0.67 12.23
N LYS A 63 14.75 0.80 13.39
CA LYS A 63 14.20 1.48 14.55
C LYS A 63 15.14 2.63 14.92
N LEU A 64 14.62 3.86 14.93
CA LEU A 64 15.40 5.07 15.17
C LEU A 64 14.74 5.93 16.26
N PRO A 65 15.51 6.53 17.17
CA PRO A 65 15.00 7.53 18.10
C PRO A 65 15.01 8.93 17.46
N GLY A 66 14.10 9.80 17.87
CA GLY A 66 14.03 11.18 17.37
C GLY A 66 12.98 12.04 18.07
N ILE A 67 12.94 13.32 17.70
CA ILE A 67 11.94 14.30 18.14
C ILE A 67 11.23 14.85 16.90
N ILE A 68 9.90 14.92 16.93
CA ILE A 68 9.11 15.48 15.83
C ILE A 68 9.07 17.01 15.97
N VAL A 69 9.55 17.72 14.94
CA VAL A 69 9.59 19.20 14.93
C VAL A 69 8.44 19.83 14.14
N SER A 70 7.87 19.10 13.18
CA SER A 70 6.74 19.53 12.36
C SER A 70 6.03 18.32 11.73
N ALA A 71 4.79 18.53 11.29
CA ALA A 71 4.00 17.54 10.57
C ALA A 71 3.29 18.22 9.39
N SER A 72 3.09 17.48 8.29
CA SER A 72 2.34 17.96 7.12
C SER A 72 0.82 17.80 7.33
N ALA A 73 0.04 18.57 6.57
CA ALA A 73 -1.41 18.38 6.51
C ALA A 73 -1.78 17.07 5.81
N ILE A 74 -2.96 16.53 6.15
CA ILE A 74 -3.50 15.30 5.58
C ILE A 74 -3.68 15.46 4.07
N ARG A 75 -3.28 14.43 3.31
CA ARG A 75 -3.46 14.33 1.87
C ARG A 75 -4.06 12.97 1.53
N ALA A 76 -4.94 12.94 0.54
CA ALA A 76 -5.47 11.68 0.01
C ALA A 76 -4.48 11.06 -0.98
N LYS A 77 -4.25 9.75 -0.87
CA LYS A 77 -3.55 8.93 -1.87
C LYS A 77 -4.50 7.83 -2.32
N ALA A 78 -4.66 7.67 -3.63
CA ALA A 78 -5.46 6.58 -4.17
C ALA A 78 -4.74 5.24 -4.00
N THR A 79 -5.47 4.21 -3.55
CA THR A 79 -5.02 2.81 -3.47
C THR A 79 -5.36 2.04 -4.73
N ASN A 80 -6.56 2.29 -5.27
CA ASN A 80 -7.04 1.74 -6.54
C ASN A 80 -7.50 2.89 -7.44
N ILE A 81 -7.17 2.81 -8.72
CA ILE A 81 -7.62 3.76 -9.74
C ILE A 81 -8.31 3.03 -10.88
N SER A 82 -9.16 3.74 -11.60
CA SER A 82 -9.72 3.29 -12.87
C SER A 82 -9.36 4.31 -13.93
N ILE A 83 -8.90 3.86 -15.10
CA ILE A 83 -8.49 4.74 -16.19
C ILE A 83 -9.38 4.53 -17.41
N GLN A 84 -9.58 5.58 -18.19
CA GLN A 84 -10.35 5.53 -19.43
C GLN A 84 -9.54 6.09 -20.59
N CYS A 85 -9.48 5.35 -21.70
CA CYS A 85 -8.90 5.85 -22.93
C CYS A 85 -9.78 6.96 -23.51
N ARG A 86 -9.17 8.09 -23.90
CA ARG A 86 -9.87 9.22 -24.50
C ARG A 86 -10.52 8.89 -25.85
N THR A 87 -9.89 8.04 -26.67
CA THR A 87 -10.31 7.78 -28.05
C THR A 87 -11.36 6.69 -28.13
N CYS A 88 -11.05 5.47 -27.67
CA CYS A 88 -11.96 4.33 -27.76
C CYS A 88 -12.92 4.20 -26.56
N ARG A 89 -12.80 5.09 -25.56
CA ARG A 89 -13.57 5.07 -24.31
C ARG A 89 -13.44 3.77 -23.49
N ASN A 90 -12.49 2.91 -23.83
CA ASN A 90 -12.22 1.69 -23.08
C ASN A 90 -11.81 2.02 -21.65
N ILE A 91 -12.45 1.36 -20.68
CA ILE A 91 -12.19 1.55 -19.25
C ILE A 91 -11.40 0.34 -18.75
N ILE A 92 -10.30 0.62 -18.05
CA ILE A 92 -9.55 -0.40 -17.31
C ILE A 92 -9.81 -0.14 -15.82
N PRO A 93 -10.71 -0.91 -15.19
CA PRO A 93 -11.04 -0.75 -13.78
C PRO A 93 -9.99 -1.41 -12.87
N ASN A 94 -10.02 -1.05 -11.58
CA ASN A 94 -9.31 -1.74 -10.49
C ASN A 94 -7.79 -1.88 -10.69
N LEU A 95 -7.12 -0.82 -11.15
CA LEU A 95 -5.66 -0.79 -11.22
C LEU A 95 -5.08 -0.47 -9.83
N PRO A 96 -4.30 -1.38 -9.23
CA PRO A 96 -3.68 -1.14 -7.95
C PRO A 96 -2.54 -0.12 -8.07
N VAL A 97 -2.50 0.84 -7.17
CA VAL A 97 -1.42 1.81 -7.04
C VAL A 97 -0.46 1.31 -5.97
N LYS A 98 0.84 1.27 -6.30
CA LYS A 98 1.87 0.85 -5.34
C LYS A 98 1.84 1.74 -4.09
N PRO A 99 2.02 1.14 -2.90
CA PRO A 99 2.10 1.89 -1.64
C PRO A 99 3.36 2.77 -1.61
N GLY A 100 3.39 3.72 -0.67
CA GLY A 100 4.50 4.66 -0.49
C GLY A 100 4.35 5.94 -1.33
N LEU A 101 5.48 6.58 -1.63
CA LEU A 101 5.52 7.89 -2.30
C LEU A 101 5.58 7.79 -3.83
N GLU A 102 5.63 6.58 -4.38
CA GLU A 102 5.61 6.37 -5.83
C GLU A 102 4.22 6.67 -6.40
N GLY A 103 4.18 7.30 -7.58
CA GLY A 103 2.97 7.52 -8.35
C GLY A 103 2.59 6.31 -9.21
N TYR A 104 1.50 6.45 -9.97
CA TYR A 104 1.13 5.47 -11.00
C TYR A 104 1.50 6.02 -12.38
N ALA A 105 2.30 5.26 -13.15
CA ALA A 105 2.65 5.62 -14.52
C ALA A 105 1.52 5.21 -15.47
N LEU A 106 0.89 6.20 -16.11
CA LEU A 106 -0.17 5.94 -17.08
C LEU A 106 0.38 5.23 -18.34
N PRO A 107 -0.32 4.20 -18.86
CA PRO A 107 0.09 3.51 -20.06
C PRO A 107 0.05 4.45 -21.26
N THR A 108 1.10 4.41 -22.09
CA THR A 108 1.22 5.23 -23.31
C THR A 108 0.53 4.60 -24.51
N LYS A 109 0.22 3.30 -24.45
CA LYS A 109 -0.46 2.55 -25.51
C LYS A 109 -1.84 2.14 -25.03
N CYS A 110 -2.83 2.30 -25.90
CA CYS A 110 -4.16 1.77 -25.65
C CYS A 110 -4.15 0.24 -25.82
N ASN A 111 -4.89 -0.47 -24.98
CA ASN A 111 -5.02 -1.93 -25.05
C ASN A 111 -5.88 -2.42 -26.23
N THR A 112 -6.64 -1.53 -26.88
CA THR A 112 -7.41 -1.86 -28.08
C THR A 112 -6.55 -1.66 -29.32
N GLU A 113 -6.38 -2.70 -30.13
CA GLU A 113 -5.59 -2.70 -31.39
C GLU A 113 -6.05 -1.67 -32.44
N GLN A 114 -7.22 -1.05 -32.27
CA GLN A 114 -7.81 -0.08 -33.20
C GLN A 114 -7.23 1.35 -33.10
N ALA A 115 -6.21 1.59 -32.28
CA ALA A 115 -5.60 2.92 -32.12
C ALA A 115 -4.38 3.17 -33.03
N VAL A 116 -4.42 2.63 -34.26
CA VAL A 116 -3.46 2.97 -35.32
C VAL A 116 -4.25 3.48 -36.52
N TYR A 117 -4.56 4.77 -36.53
CA TYR A 117 -4.77 5.58 -37.74
C TYR A 117 -4.38 7.02 -37.44
#